data_AF-G0L0W8-F1
#
_entry.id   AF-G0L0W8-F1
#
_cell.length_a   1.000
_cell.length_b   1.000
_cell.length_c   1.000
_cell.angle_alpha   90.00
_cell.angle_beta   90.00
_cell.angle_gamma   90.00
#
_symmetry.space_group_name_H-M   'P 1'
#
loop_
_entity.id
_entity.type
_entity.pdbx_description
1 polymer ?
#
loop_
_entity_poly.entity_id
_entity_poly.type
_entity_poly.pdbx_seq_one_letter_code
_entity_poly.pdbx_strand_id
1 'polypeptide(L)'
;MRNLQYEFLDPFMEKELVKEGISKKQVLADFEKINWHKLVIESFSGNQDGNTKKKEADPRNDFWYFNISYSDVKHQKSQLLIVPNFAINDSFLENDLRFSLEYSRPKMVEVPKWKQFFGSADKKLVTDFSTCIREINFIDTRDLLVHFLDGENRILENRITETGPLFLNRFD
;
A
#
# COMPACT_ATOMS: atom_id res chain seq x y z
N MET A 1 -14.52 -18.56 0.13
CA MET A 1 -13.27 -18.06 0.76
C MET A 1 -12.70 -16.98 -0.13
N ARG A 2 -12.18 -15.88 0.42
CA ARG A 2 -11.41 -14.90 -0.35
C ARG A 2 -10.02 -15.49 -0.60
N ASN A 3 -9.58 -15.52 -1.85
CA ASN A 3 -8.22 -15.93 -2.17
C ASN A 3 -7.29 -14.77 -1.85
N LEU A 4 -6.78 -14.77 -0.60
CA LEU A 4 -5.84 -13.76 -0.13
C LEU A 4 -4.44 -14.08 -0.65
N GLN A 5 -3.77 -13.03 -1.12
CA GLN A 5 -2.35 -13.02 -1.38
C GLN A 5 -1.74 -11.75 -0.79
N TYR A 6 -0.47 -11.80 -0.43
CA TYR A 6 0.32 -10.59 -0.28
C TYR A 6 1.59 -10.70 -1.10
N GLU A 7 2.07 -9.54 -1.50
CA GLU A 7 3.35 -9.37 -2.13
C GLU A 7 4.18 -8.36 -1.30
N PHE A 8 5.45 -8.67 -1.10
CA PHE A 8 6.37 -7.82 -0.34
C PHE A 8 7.64 -7.63 -1.12
N LEU A 9 7.94 -6.38 -1.44
CA LEU A 9 9.23 -5.97 -1.97
C LEU A 9 9.94 -5.22 -0.86
N ASP A 10 11.18 -5.61 -0.56
CA ASP A 10 12.06 -4.89 0.36
C ASP A 10 13.14 -4.13 -0.44
N PRO A 11 13.78 -3.10 0.14
CA PRO A 11 14.79 -2.29 -0.56
C PRO A 11 16.01 -3.08 -1.06
N PHE A 12 16.32 -4.25 -0.50
CA PHE A 12 17.58 -4.97 -0.71
C PHE A 12 17.41 -6.29 -1.49
N MET A 13 16.18 -6.73 -1.74
CA MET A 13 15.82 -7.92 -2.50
C MET A 13 15.84 -7.67 -4.01
N GLU A 14 16.24 -8.67 -4.78
CA GLU A 14 16.15 -8.64 -6.25
C GLU A 14 14.74 -8.89 -6.77
N LYS A 15 13.92 -9.59 -5.99
CA LYS A 15 12.59 -10.04 -6.39
C LYS A 15 11.62 -9.95 -5.23
N GLU A 16 10.39 -9.66 -5.59
CA GLU A 16 9.25 -9.60 -4.71
C GLU A 16 8.93 -10.99 -4.12
N LEU A 17 8.70 -11.01 -2.81
CA LEU A 17 8.16 -12.17 -2.11
C LEU A 17 6.66 -12.22 -2.34
N VAL A 18 6.18 -13.26 -3.00
CA VAL A 18 4.74 -13.50 -3.22
C VAL A 18 4.27 -14.66 -2.35
N LYS A 19 3.19 -14.47 -1.58
CA LYS A 19 2.51 -15.53 -0.85
C LYS A 19 1.03 -15.59 -1.22
N GLU A 20 0.57 -16.77 -1.59
CA GLU A 20 -0.82 -17.06 -1.97
C GLU A 20 -1.47 -18.05 -1.00
N GLY A 21 -2.81 -18.06 -0.96
CA GLY A 21 -3.57 -19.04 -0.14
C GLY A 21 -3.39 -18.84 1.36
N ILE A 22 -3.01 -17.64 1.79
CA ILE A 22 -2.68 -17.30 3.17
C ILE A 22 -3.92 -16.85 3.97
N SER A 23 -3.84 -17.01 5.29
CA SER A 23 -4.89 -16.55 6.21
C SER A 23 -4.73 -15.06 6.57
N LYS A 24 -5.82 -14.40 6.98
CA LYS A 24 -5.77 -13.04 7.53
C LYS A 24 -4.77 -12.90 8.68
N LYS A 25 -4.75 -13.89 9.58
CA LYS A 25 -3.83 -13.93 10.73
C LYS A 25 -2.37 -13.98 10.28
N GLN A 26 -2.09 -14.72 9.21
CA GLN A 26 -0.76 -14.81 8.65
C GLN A 26 -0.33 -13.50 7.98
N VAL A 27 -1.21 -12.83 7.23
CA VAL A 27 -0.92 -11.50 6.66
C VAL A 27 -0.53 -10.51 7.75
N LEU A 28 -1.31 -10.42 8.83
CA LEU A 28 -1.01 -9.53 9.96
C LEU A 28 0.30 -9.89 10.65
N ALA A 29 0.51 -11.18 10.95
CA ALA A 29 1.74 -11.62 11.60
C ALA A 29 2.98 -11.38 10.74
N ASP A 30 2.90 -11.57 9.43
CA ASP A 30 4.01 -11.32 8.51
C ASP A 30 4.27 -9.80 8.38
N PHE A 31 3.23 -8.96 8.33
CA PHE A 31 3.37 -7.49 8.33
C PHE A 31 4.04 -6.97 9.61
N GLU A 32 3.63 -7.47 10.77
CA GLU A 32 4.16 -7.05 12.09
C GLU A 32 5.59 -7.53 12.35
N LYS A 33 6.03 -8.61 11.70
CA LYS A 33 7.41 -9.14 11.82
C LYS A 33 8.43 -8.36 11.01
N ILE A 34 8.00 -7.57 10.03
CA ILE A 34 8.92 -6.77 9.21
C ILE A 34 9.53 -5.69 10.09
N ASN A 35 10.85 -5.63 10.13
CA ASN A 35 11.57 -4.56 10.80
C ASN A 35 11.61 -3.31 9.89
N TRP A 36 10.47 -2.64 9.78
CA TRP A 36 10.27 -1.49 8.91
C TRP A 36 11.26 -0.35 9.15
N HIS A 37 11.51 -0.03 10.43
CA HIS A 37 12.45 1.02 10.82
C HIS A 37 13.87 0.72 10.34
N LYS A 38 14.34 -0.51 10.51
CA LYS A 38 15.65 -0.95 10.02
C LYS A 38 15.75 -0.80 8.51
N LEU A 39 14.74 -1.26 7.75
CA LEU A 39 14.73 -1.14 6.29
C LEU A 39 14.83 0.33 5.85
N VAL A 40 14.09 1.22 6.52
CA VAL A 40 14.11 2.65 6.22
C VAL A 40 15.46 3.30 6.53
N ILE A 41 16.06 3.04 7.70
CA ILE A 41 17.39 3.59 8.04
C ILE A 41 18.47 3.07 7.11
N GLU A 42 18.54 1.76 6.88
CA GLU A 42 19.58 1.16 6.05
C GLU A 42 19.51 1.72 4.62
N SER A 43 18.29 1.86 4.08
CA SER A 43 18.07 2.47 2.76
C SER A 43 18.49 3.94 2.68
N PHE A 44 18.34 4.70 3.77
CA PHE A 44 18.76 6.11 3.85
C PHE A 44 20.28 6.23 3.92
N SER A 45 20.92 5.43 4.76
CA SER A 45 22.37 5.44 4.96
C SER A 45 23.14 5.01 3.70
N GLY A 46 22.60 4.06 2.92
CA GLY A 46 23.19 3.66 1.64
C GLY A 46 23.21 4.78 0.58
N ASN A 47 22.30 5.76 0.69
CA ASN A 47 22.17 6.84 -0.28
C ASN A 47 23.01 8.09 0.04
N GLN A 48 23.53 8.24 1.27
CA GLN A 48 24.30 9.42 1.68
C GLN A 48 25.82 9.28 1.47
N ASP A 49 26.36 8.06 1.48
CA ASP A 49 27.80 7.82 1.37
C ASP A 49 28.24 7.62 -0.09
N GLY A 50 28.20 8.69 -0.88
CA GLY A 50 28.79 8.75 -2.23
C GLY A 50 30.32 8.56 -2.28
N ASN A 51 30.98 8.30 -1.15
CA ASN A 51 32.40 8.01 -1.07
C ASN A 51 32.74 7.16 0.18
N THR A 52 33.22 5.95 -0.08
CA THR A 52 34.17 5.21 0.79
C THR A 52 33.60 4.39 1.96
N LYS A 53 33.50 3.06 1.74
CA LYS A 53 33.64 1.97 2.73
C LYS A 53 32.51 1.73 3.76
N LYS A 54 31.25 1.68 3.33
CA LYS A 54 30.28 0.70 3.88
C LYS A 54 29.63 -0.04 2.73
N LYS A 55 30.13 -1.25 2.48
CA LYS A 55 29.81 -2.09 1.32
C LYS A 55 28.71 -3.12 1.63
N GLU A 56 27.84 -2.83 2.60
CA GLU A 56 26.84 -3.77 3.07
C GLU A 56 25.46 -3.18 2.78
N ALA A 57 24.99 -3.47 1.55
CA ALA A 57 23.66 -3.23 1.00
C ALA A 57 23.37 -1.83 0.43
N ASP A 58 23.84 -1.60 -0.81
CA ASP A 58 23.20 -0.60 -1.68
C ASP A 58 21.73 -1.01 -1.89
N PRO A 59 20.76 -0.10 -1.68
CA PRO A 59 19.36 -0.38 -2.00
C PRO A 59 19.23 -0.72 -3.48
N ARG A 60 18.58 -1.83 -3.77
CA ARG A 60 18.30 -2.32 -5.14
C ARG A 60 17.00 -1.75 -5.70
N ASN A 61 16.10 -1.32 -4.82
CA ASN A 61 14.79 -0.80 -5.17
C ASN A 61 14.60 0.61 -4.59
N ASP A 62 14.35 1.60 -5.44
CA ASP A 62 13.96 2.96 -5.04
C ASP A 62 12.48 3.03 -4.62
N PHE A 63 11.78 1.90 -4.70
CA PHE A 63 10.39 1.74 -4.32
C PHE A 63 10.17 0.34 -3.75
N TRP A 64 9.63 0.26 -2.54
CA TRP A 64 9.36 -1.00 -1.85
C TRP A 64 8.06 -0.89 -1.04
N TYR A 65 7.43 -2.01 -0.77
CA TYR A 65 6.03 -2.03 -0.32
C TYR A 65 5.60 -3.36 0.25
N PHE A 66 4.47 -3.34 0.96
CA PHE A 66 3.69 -4.51 1.31
C PHE A 66 2.29 -4.38 0.71
N ASN A 67 1.99 -5.22 -0.28
CA ASN A 67 0.77 -5.18 -1.06
C ASN A 67 -0.12 -6.37 -0.72
N ILE A 68 -1.36 -6.14 -0.30
CA ILE A 68 -2.31 -7.21 0.00
C ILE A 68 -3.42 -7.15 -1.02
N SER A 69 -3.79 -8.30 -1.58
CA SER A 69 -4.96 -8.36 -2.44
C SER A 69 -5.79 -9.61 -2.24
N TYR A 70 -7.07 -9.49 -2.60
CA TYR A 70 -7.95 -10.63 -2.73
C TYR A 70 -8.90 -10.42 -3.90
N SER A 71 -9.28 -11.53 -4.52
CA SER A 71 -10.37 -11.57 -5.49
C SER A 71 -11.66 -11.99 -4.81
N ASP A 72 -12.75 -11.28 -5.13
CA ASP A 72 -14.09 -11.73 -4.76
C ASP A 72 -14.60 -12.85 -5.69
N VAL A 73 -15.84 -13.29 -5.46
CA VAL A 73 -16.49 -14.38 -6.23
C VAL A 73 -16.71 -14.01 -7.70
N LYS A 74 -16.64 -12.72 -8.06
CA LYS A 74 -16.79 -12.20 -9.43
C LYS A 74 -15.43 -11.86 -10.05
N HIS A 75 -14.32 -12.38 -9.49
CA HIS A 75 -12.94 -12.07 -9.90
C HIS A 75 -12.59 -10.57 -9.80
N GLN A 76 -13.33 -9.82 -8.98
CA GLN A 76 -13.02 -8.43 -8.73
C GLN A 76 -11.93 -8.33 -7.67
N LYS A 77 -10.80 -7.74 -8.04
CA LYS A 77 -9.63 -7.59 -7.18
C LYS A 77 -9.79 -6.37 -6.29
N SER A 78 -9.71 -6.56 -4.97
CA SER A 78 -9.48 -5.47 -4.01
C SER A 78 -8.03 -5.53 -3.55
N GLN A 79 -7.43 -4.37 -3.35
CA GLN A 79 -6.01 -4.24 -3.02
C GLN A 79 -5.79 -3.16 -1.96
N LEU A 80 -4.86 -3.42 -1.05
CA LEU A 80 -4.30 -2.45 -0.12
C LEU A 80 -2.78 -2.46 -0.27
N LEU A 81 -2.24 -1.38 -0.82
CA LEU A 81 -0.81 -1.15 -0.92
C LEU A 81 -0.36 -0.34 0.30
N ILE A 82 0.67 -0.81 1.00
CA ILE A 82 1.30 -0.11 2.13
C ILE A 82 2.73 0.22 1.73
N VAL A 83 3.07 1.50 1.76
CA VAL A 83 4.40 2.02 1.42
C VAL A 83 4.96 2.75 2.63
N PRO A 84 6.14 2.39 3.16
CA PRO A 84 6.77 3.18 4.20
C PRO A 84 7.33 4.48 3.62
N ASN A 85 7.30 5.54 4.43
CA ASN A 85 7.95 6.79 4.09
C ASN A 85 9.46 6.67 4.34
N PHE A 86 10.25 7.37 3.52
CA PHE A 86 11.70 7.38 3.63
C PHE A 86 12.14 8.22 4.83
N ALA A 87 13.27 7.85 5.45
CA ALA A 87 13.90 8.70 6.44
C ALA A 87 14.36 10.01 5.79
N ILE A 88 14.30 11.08 6.58
CA ILE A 88 14.66 12.44 6.15
C ILE A 88 16.00 12.90 6.74
N ASN A 89 16.51 12.21 7.77
CA ASN A 89 17.77 12.49 8.45
C ASN A 89 18.24 11.28 9.28
N ASP A 90 19.48 11.35 9.79
CA ASP A 90 20.09 10.32 10.64
C ASP A 90 19.48 10.19 12.04
N SER A 91 18.60 11.11 12.44
CA SER A 91 17.92 11.10 13.74
C SER A 91 16.57 10.37 13.70
N PHE A 92 16.27 9.65 12.62
CA PHE A 92 15.00 8.95 12.41
C PHE A 92 14.79 7.81 13.44
N LEU A 93 13.78 7.96 14.30
CA LEU A 93 13.43 6.98 15.32
C LEU A 93 12.31 6.05 14.84
N GLU A 94 12.11 4.93 15.56
CA GLU A 94 11.03 3.99 15.24
C GLU A 94 9.64 4.65 15.31
N ASN A 95 9.45 5.58 16.25
CA ASN A 95 8.20 6.35 16.37
C ASN A 95 8.02 7.41 15.27
N ASP A 96 9.06 7.69 14.48
CA ASP A 96 8.98 8.57 13.31
C ASP A 96 8.55 7.80 12.05
N LEU A 97 8.43 6.48 12.15
CA LEU A 97 7.94 5.65 11.05
C LEU A 97 6.54 6.08 10.63
N ARG A 98 6.41 6.44 9.35
CA ARG A 98 5.17 6.79 8.69
C ARG A 98 4.96 5.92 7.47
N PHE A 99 3.70 5.74 7.12
CA PHE A 99 3.29 4.98 5.96
C PHE A 99 2.29 5.78 5.12
N SER A 100 2.29 5.44 3.84
CA SER A 100 1.28 5.84 2.87
C SER A 100 0.54 4.59 2.40
N LEU A 101 -0.79 4.66 2.39
CA LEU A 101 -1.66 3.56 2.01
C LEU A 101 -2.43 3.91 0.75
N GLU A 102 -2.55 2.97 -0.18
CA GLU A 102 -3.45 3.05 -1.32
C GLU A 102 -4.45 1.89 -1.25
N TYR A 103 -5.73 2.22 -1.19
CA TYR A 103 -6.82 1.27 -1.24
C TYR A 103 -7.53 1.35 -2.59
N SER A 104 -7.52 0.22 -3.30
CA SER A 104 -8.07 0.09 -4.64
C SER A 104 -9.12 -1.01 -4.68
N ARG A 105 -10.29 -0.70 -5.25
CA ARG A 105 -11.38 -1.65 -5.42
C ARG A 105 -12.29 -1.30 -6.60
N PRO A 106 -13.08 -2.27 -7.08
CA PRO A 106 -14.24 -1.94 -7.90
C PRO A 106 -15.33 -1.24 -7.10
N LYS A 107 -15.90 -0.20 -7.70
CA LYS A 107 -16.96 0.62 -7.12
C LYS A 107 -18.01 0.98 -8.16
N MET A 108 -19.28 0.90 -7.79
CA MET A 108 -20.36 1.47 -8.60
C MET A 108 -20.39 2.97 -8.40
N VAL A 109 -20.23 3.73 -9.47
CA VAL A 109 -20.32 5.20 -9.47
C VAL A 109 -21.52 5.64 -10.29
N GLU A 110 -22.12 6.75 -9.88
CA GLU A 110 -23.17 7.39 -10.67
C GLU A 110 -22.58 8.00 -11.94
N VAL A 111 -23.25 7.75 -13.05
CA VAL A 111 -22.87 8.32 -14.34
C VAL A 111 -23.39 9.76 -14.41
N PRO A 112 -22.60 10.75 -14.86
CA PRO A 112 -23.08 12.12 -15.01
C PRO A 112 -24.33 12.22 -15.87
N LYS A 113 -25.29 13.08 -15.49
CA LYS A 113 -26.59 13.24 -16.17
C LYS A 113 -26.48 13.47 -17.68
N TRP A 114 -25.47 14.20 -18.14
CA TRP A 114 -25.26 14.45 -19.57
C TRP A 114 -24.94 13.16 -20.34
N LYS A 115 -24.19 12.21 -19.73
CA LYS A 115 -23.93 10.89 -20.35
C LYS A 115 -25.18 10.01 -20.34
N GLN A 116 -25.99 10.10 -19.29
CA GLN A 116 -27.29 9.41 -19.22
C GLN A 116 -28.25 9.91 -20.31
N PHE A 117 -28.24 11.21 -20.60
CA PHE A 117 -29.04 11.81 -21.67
C PHE A 117 -28.71 11.22 -23.06
N PHE A 118 -27.47 10.77 -23.28
CA PHE A 118 -27.05 10.06 -24.49
C PHE A 118 -27.18 8.53 -24.37
N GLY A 119 -28.06 8.02 -23.50
CA GLY A 119 -28.39 6.59 -23.40
C GLY A 119 -27.44 5.75 -22.55
N SER A 120 -26.54 6.38 -21.77
CA SER A 120 -25.73 5.63 -20.79
C SER A 120 -26.57 5.19 -19.59
N ALA A 121 -26.20 4.07 -18.96
CA ALA A 121 -26.82 3.60 -17.71
C ALA A 121 -26.62 4.60 -16.55
N ASP A 122 -27.51 4.55 -15.57
CA ASP A 122 -27.46 5.46 -14.39
C ASP A 122 -26.23 5.25 -13.51
N LYS A 123 -25.72 4.01 -13.48
CA LYS A 123 -24.52 3.63 -12.73
C LYS A 123 -23.58 2.81 -13.59
N LYS A 124 -22.28 3.00 -13.37
CA LYS A 124 -21.21 2.26 -14.02
C LYS A 124 -20.30 1.63 -12.96
N LEU A 125 -19.86 0.40 -13.19
CA LEU A 125 -18.78 -0.20 -12.41
C LEU A 125 -17.44 0.39 -12.87
N VAL A 126 -16.71 1.01 -11.95
CA VAL A 126 -15.33 1.46 -12.10
C VAL A 126 -14.47 0.43 -11.39
N THR A 127 -13.57 -0.23 -12.11
CA THR A 127 -12.77 -1.36 -11.59
C THR A 127 -11.52 -0.93 -10.82
N ASP A 128 -11.17 0.35 -10.95
CA ASP A 128 -9.92 0.99 -10.56
C ASP A 128 -10.16 2.18 -9.62
N PHE A 129 -11.24 2.15 -8.82
CA PHE A 129 -11.44 3.21 -7.82
C PHE A 129 -10.35 3.09 -6.76
N SER A 130 -9.46 4.08 -6.74
CA SER A 130 -8.30 4.17 -5.85
C SER A 130 -8.42 5.39 -4.94
N THR A 131 -8.07 5.18 -3.68
CA THR A 131 -7.99 6.19 -2.64
C THR A 131 -6.67 6.04 -1.90
N CYS A 132 -6.08 7.12 -1.44
CA CYS A 132 -4.88 7.11 -0.62
C CYS A 132 -5.01 7.91 0.68
N ILE A 133 -4.09 7.62 1.59
CA ILE A 133 -3.81 8.39 2.80
C ILE A 133 -2.29 8.35 3.02
N ARG A 134 -1.71 9.44 3.51
CA ARG A 134 -0.27 9.60 3.69
C ARG A 134 0.04 9.93 5.14
N GLU A 135 1.31 9.77 5.51
CA GLU A 135 1.85 10.19 6.81
C GLU A 135 1.12 9.58 8.02
N ILE A 136 0.66 8.32 7.93
CA ILE A 136 0.03 7.63 9.06
C ILE A 136 1.04 6.78 9.84
N ASN A 137 0.84 6.67 11.15
CA ASN A 137 1.71 5.87 12.01
C ASN A 137 1.42 4.36 11.88
N PHE A 138 2.30 3.53 12.44
CA PHE A 138 2.19 2.07 12.41
C PHE A 138 0.86 1.53 13.00
N ILE A 139 0.36 2.13 14.08
CA ILE A 139 -0.88 1.68 14.73
C ILE A 139 -2.08 1.88 13.80
N ASP A 140 -2.18 3.06 13.18
CA ASP A 140 -3.23 3.37 12.23
C ASP A 140 -3.12 2.52 10.96
N THR A 141 -1.90 2.29 10.45
CA THR A 141 -1.65 1.39 9.32
C THR A 141 -2.13 -0.03 9.62
N ARG A 142 -1.80 -0.55 10.80
CA ARG A 142 -2.21 -1.88 11.26
C ARG A 142 -3.73 -1.98 11.37
N ASP A 143 -4.37 -0.97 11.93
CA ASP A 143 -5.82 -0.93 12.09
C ASP A 143 -6.55 -0.91 10.73
N LEU A 144 -6.07 -0.10 9.78
CA LEU A 144 -6.59 -0.09 8.41
C LEU A 144 -6.36 -1.43 7.68
N LEU A 145 -5.23 -2.10 7.91
CA LEU A 145 -4.98 -3.44 7.40
C LEU A 145 -5.98 -4.46 7.96
N VAL A 146 -6.31 -4.40 9.25
CA VAL A 146 -7.36 -5.24 9.87
C VAL A 146 -8.71 -5.01 9.18
N HIS A 147 -9.13 -3.75 9.05
CA HIS A 147 -10.38 -3.38 8.36
C HIS A 147 -10.41 -3.89 6.90
N PHE A 148 -9.29 -3.84 6.18
CA PHE A 148 -9.17 -4.41 4.84
C PHE A 148 -9.32 -5.92 4.82
N LEU A 149 -8.64 -6.63 5.72
CA LEU A 149 -8.75 -8.08 5.82
C LEU A 149 -10.17 -8.52 6.20
N ASP A 150 -10.87 -7.73 7.01
CA ASP A 150 -12.27 -7.96 7.38
C ASP A 150 -13.27 -7.54 6.32
N GLY A 151 -12.83 -6.80 5.29
CA GLY A 151 -13.67 -6.37 4.19
C GLY A 151 -14.61 -5.23 4.55
N GLU A 152 -14.23 -4.43 5.53
CA GLU A 152 -14.98 -3.30 6.04
C GLU A 152 -14.78 -2.08 5.14
N ASN A 153 -15.13 -2.24 3.87
CA ASN A 153 -14.84 -1.27 2.80
C ASN A 153 -15.34 0.14 3.10
N ARG A 154 -16.46 0.27 3.83
CA ARG A 154 -17.00 1.58 4.22
C ARG A 154 -16.08 2.35 5.18
N ILE A 155 -15.38 1.64 6.08
CA ILE A 155 -14.42 2.26 7.00
C ILE A 155 -13.21 2.74 6.20
N LEU A 156 -12.70 1.90 5.28
CA LEU A 156 -11.58 2.25 4.41
C LEU A 156 -11.90 3.46 3.54
N GLU A 157 -13.07 3.49 2.88
CA GLU A 157 -13.50 4.62 2.06
C GLU A 157 -13.66 5.93 2.83
N ASN A 158 -13.98 5.85 4.13
CA ASN A 158 -14.14 7.02 4.98
C ASN A 158 -12.82 7.51 5.58
N ARG A 159 -11.83 6.64 5.72
CA ARG A 159 -10.53 6.96 6.35
C ARG A 159 -9.41 7.19 5.33
N ILE A 160 -9.52 6.59 4.15
CA ILE A 160 -8.57 6.73 3.03
C ILE A 160 -9.28 7.59 1.99
N THR A 161 -9.14 8.91 2.11
CA THR A 161 -10.05 9.87 1.46
C THR A 161 -9.43 10.65 0.31
N GLU A 162 -8.11 10.70 0.18
CA GLU A 162 -7.48 11.38 -0.96
C GLU A 162 -7.71 10.54 -2.21
N THR A 163 -8.37 11.11 -3.22
CA THR A 163 -8.63 10.40 -4.48
C THR A 163 -7.42 10.46 -5.39
N GLY A 164 -6.93 9.32 -5.86
CA GLY A 164 -5.79 9.20 -6.76
C GLY A 164 -4.71 8.25 -6.22
N PRO A 165 -3.89 7.65 -7.10
CA PRO A 165 -2.81 6.75 -6.72
C PRO A 165 -1.67 7.49 -6.00
N LEU A 166 -0.94 6.78 -5.15
CA LEU A 166 0.22 7.32 -4.44
C LEU A 166 1.31 7.84 -5.39
N PHE A 167 1.38 7.30 -6.61
CA PHE A 167 2.45 7.56 -7.56
C PHE A 167 2.27 8.80 -8.43
N LEU A 168 1.07 9.42 -8.47
CA LEU A 168 0.83 10.54 -9.37
C LEU A 168 1.39 11.89 -8.88
N ASN A 169 1.83 12.01 -7.62
CA ASN A 169 2.37 13.26 -7.07
C ASN A 169 3.92 13.26 -6.90
N ARG A 170 4.66 12.37 -7.58
CA ARG A 170 6.13 12.36 -7.55
C ARG A 170 6.80 13.20 -8.65
N PHE A 171 6.02 13.90 -9.49
CA PHE A 171 6.53 14.62 -10.68
C PHE A 171 6.14 16.10 -10.77
N ASP A 172 5.65 16.71 -9.69
CA ASP A 172 5.44 18.17 -9.62
C ASP A 172 6.55 18.85 -8.80
#